data_AF-A0A6F9DD79-F1
#
_entry.id   AF-A0A6F9DD79-F1
#
_cell.length_a   1.000
_cell.length_b   1.000
_cell.length_c   1.000
_cell.angle_alpha   90.00
_cell.angle_beta   90.00
_cell.angle_gamma   90.00
#
_symmetry.space_group_name_H-M   'P 1'
#
loop_
_entity.id
_entity.type
_entity.pdbx_description
1 polymer ?
#
loop_
_entity_poly.entity_id
_entity_poly.type
_entity_poly.pdbx_seq_one_letter_code
_entity_poly.pdbx_strand_id
1 'polypeptide(L)'
;MSSSRKAALSTKVKYNLKQLQQQKLSLQKRFIQATVDLPDEMWKEVIGYLDLQSVLTFPCVCKKWRCLVDNETLWQRVFLKHAAISPFTFRIPDSTAGEAKGMSFWKSKCLKYFIGQRNKYYKSKVKKNIYTGTTNNMEQLLKNIGVKFQLGIEDIAGRKHCLKLSYKKVFKSSTLLQWNSLNLFPDWREIKAVKVFGLVPVLYQAYNKPLKSSPLQKSLLTSIVIPKGLQTCCSDEKLSLIRVTSFLCVALWKGSTDVAFVMASLHHHNLIDKLLYGSEERMYSIEHCPILDDIDHKYGLHSYDCHLHLHSSSETIWEEKFTCMGCEIIDKLVQLNVTRFSPFCNSVPSLSWKTDLFHGSLNRVALLDVTVIDCNKVIMWSNSGIVIGESSQQTEVDFDNFTEEFLFTLTDQFGSVEMKYKLTDGNYIITAVKVGIWVKHLNGWFATNY
;
A
#
# COMPACT_ATOMS: atom_id res chain seq x y z
N MET A 1 -69.40 3.35 -21.98
CA MET A 1 -69.37 2.58 -20.71
C MET A 1 -68.07 1.78 -20.44
N SER A 2 -67.03 1.82 -21.30
CA SER A 2 -65.85 0.95 -21.16
C SER A 2 -64.63 1.56 -20.43
N SER A 3 -64.50 2.88 -20.32
CA SER A 3 -63.33 3.52 -19.65
C SER A 3 -63.47 3.55 -18.12
N SER A 4 -64.69 3.74 -17.60
CA SER A 4 -64.95 3.85 -16.15
C SER A 4 -64.74 2.53 -15.41
N ARG A 5 -65.00 1.37 -16.04
CA ARG A 5 -64.75 0.04 -15.45
C ARG A 5 -63.24 -0.30 -15.40
N LYS A 6 -62.46 0.12 -16.40
CA LYS A 6 -60.99 -0.07 -16.41
C LYS A 6 -60.29 0.79 -15.35
N ALA A 7 -60.76 2.03 -15.16
CA ALA A 7 -60.26 2.91 -14.09
C ALA A 7 -60.56 2.33 -12.69
N ALA A 8 -61.79 1.85 -12.46
CA ALA A 8 -62.17 1.23 -11.19
C ALA A 8 -61.39 -0.06 -10.88
N LEU A 9 -61.13 -0.91 -11.88
CA LEU A 9 -60.28 -2.10 -11.71
C LEU A 9 -58.82 -1.72 -11.39
N SER A 10 -58.26 -0.72 -12.05
CA SER A 10 -56.89 -0.25 -11.81
C SER A 10 -56.70 0.29 -10.39
N THR A 11 -57.68 1.05 -9.88
CA THR A 11 -57.65 1.60 -8.52
C THR A 11 -57.78 0.49 -7.46
N LYS A 12 -58.62 -0.53 -7.71
CA LYS A 12 -58.80 -1.68 -6.81
C LYS A 12 -57.55 -2.56 -6.74
N VAL A 13 -56.85 -2.76 -7.87
CA VAL A 13 -55.57 -3.47 -7.91
C VAL A 13 -54.47 -2.69 -7.17
N LYS A 14 -54.38 -1.37 -7.36
CA LYS A 14 -53.41 -0.51 -6.62
C LYS A 14 -53.68 -0.51 -5.11
N TYR A 15 -54.93 -0.53 -4.69
CA TYR A 15 -55.32 -0.61 -3.28
C TYR A 15 -54.91 -1.94 -2.64
N ASN A 16 -55.18 -3.06 -3.33
CA ASN A 16 -54.78 -4.39 -2.86
C ASN A 16 -53.26 -4.57 -2.79
N LEU A 17 -52.50 -4.00 -3.75
CA LEU A 17 -51.03 -3.99 -3.70
C LEU A 17 -50.48 -3.19 -2.52
N LYS A 18 -51.10 -2.05 -2.19
CA LYS A 18 -50.73 -1.26 -1.00
C LYS A 18 -51.04 -2.02 0.30
N GLN A 19 -52.17 -2.71 0.39
CA GLN A 19 -52.51 -3.52 1.55
C GLN A 19 -51.56 -4.70 1.74
N LEU A 20 -51.18 -5.39 0.66
CA LEU A 20 -50.19 -6.47 0.69
C LEU A 20 -48.80 -5.97 1.11
N GLN A 21 -48.39 -4.78 0.64
CA GLN A 21 -47.14 -4.15 1.08
C GLN A 21 -47.17 -3.78 2.56
N GLN A 22 -48.28 -3.25 3.07
CA GLN A 22 -48.45 -2.92 4.48
C GLN A 22 -48.47 -4.19 5.37
N GLN A 23 -49.14 -5.26 4.94
CA GLN A 23 -49.11 -6.54 5.64
C GLN A 23 -47.69 -7.12 5.70
N LYS A 24 -46.95 -7.09 4.60
CA LYS A 24 -45.55 -7.53 4.55
C LYS A 24 -44.65 -6.73 5.52
N LEU A 25 -44.81 -5.40 5.55
CA LEU A 25 -44.12 -4.53 6.50
C LEU A 25 -44.49 -4.82 7.96
N SER A 26 -45.76 -5.12 8.24
CA SER A 26 -46.23 -5.44 9.60
C SER A 26 -45.69 -6.78 10.10
N LEU A 27 -45.60 -7.78 9.23
CA LEU A 27 -45.01 -9.08 9.52
C LEU A 27 -43.51 -8.97 9.74
N GLN A 28 -42.81 -8.18 8.92
CA GLN A 28 -41.39 -7.89 9.11
C GLN A 28 -41.13 -7.20 10.45
N LYS A 29 -41.97 -6.22 10.83
CA LYS A 29 -41.87 -5.55 12.15
C LYS A 29 -42.10 -6.52 13.30
N ARG A 30 -43.11 -7.40 13.21
CA ARG A 30 -43.38 -8.43 14.23
C ARG A 30 -42.25 -9.45 14.34
N PHE A 31 -41.66 -9.86 13.22
CA PHE A 31 -40.53 -10.78 13.21
C PHE A 31 -39.27 -10.16 13.82
N ILE A 32 -39.01 -8.87 13.53
CA ILE A 32 -37.92 -8.10 14.16
C ILE A 32 -38.18 -7.95 15.67
N GLN A 33 -39.41 -7.68 16.09
CA GLN A 33 -39.77 -7.57 17.50
C GLN A 33 -39.55 -8.90 18.24
N ALA A 34 -40.09 -10.00 17.71
CA ALA A 34 -39.97 -11.34 18.31
C ALA A 34 -38.53 -11.86 18.38
N THR A 35 -37.67 -11.46 17.43
CA THR A 35 -36.25 -11.82 17.47
C THR A 35 -35.50 -11.00 18.53
N VAL A 36 -35.78 -9.71 18.67
CA VAL A 36 -35.15 -8.85 19.70
C VAL A 36 -35.49 -9.31 21.13
N ASP A 37 -36.69 -9.87 21.33
CA ASP A 37 -37.22 -10.29 22.64
C ASP A 37 -36.75 -11.69 23.11
N LEU A 38 -35.91 -12.39 22.33
CA LEU A 38 -35.34 -13.68 22.76
C LEU A 38 -34.44 -13.51 24.01
N PRO A 39 -34.46 -14.46 24.97
CA PRO A 39 -33.53 -14.48 26.10
C PRO A 39 -32.06 -14.52 25.67
N ASP A 40 -31.19 -13.97 26.51
CA ASP A 40 -29.76 -13.86 26.24
C ASP A 40 -29.08 -15.22 26.11
N GLU A 41 -29.55 -16.23 26.85
CA GLU A 41 -29.07 -17.62 26.82
C GLU A 41 -29.30 -18.27 25.45
N MET A 42 -30.50 -18.07 24.89
CA MET A 42 -30.85 -18.58 23.56
C MET A 42 -30.01 -17.89 22.48
N TRP A 43 -29.79 -16.59 22.61
CA TRP A 43 -28.91 -15.87 21.71
C TRP A 43 -27.45 -16.35 21.81
N LYS A 44 -26.93 -16.65 23.00
CA LYS A 44 -25.57 -17.19 23.17
C LYS A 44 -25.39 -18.52 22.44
N GLU A 45 -26.38 -19.42 22.53
CA GLU A 45 -26.34 -20.68 21.78
C GLU A 45 -26.38 -20.44 20.28
N VAL A 46 -27.32 -19.62 19.78
CA VAL A 46 -27.40 -19.26 18.35
C VAL A 46 -26.07 -18.71 17.87
N ILE A 47 -25.48 -17.75 18.58
CA ILE A 47 -24.18 -17.15 18.23
C ILE A 47 -23.05 -18.18 18.32
N GLY A 48 -23.09 -19.12 19.25
CA GLY A 48 -22.12 -20.21 19.37
C GLY A 48 -22.13 -21.19 18.19
N TYR A 49 -23.26 -21.33 17.50
CA TYR A 49 -23.36 -22.13 16.27
C TYR A 49 -22.87 -21.39 15.02
N LEU A 50 -22.86 -20.06 15.04
CA LEU A 50 -22.41 -19.24 13.93
C LEU A 50 -20.94 -19.49 13.59
N ASP A 51 -20.58 -19.18 12.34
CA ASP A 51 -19.19 -19.08 11.94
C ASP A 51 -18.56 -17.80 12.50
N LEU A 52 -17.25 -17.82 12.68
CA LEU A 52 -16.50 -16.69 13.26
C LEU A 52 -16.77 -15.35 12.56
N GLN A 53 -17.05 -15.37 11.26
CA GLN A 53 -17.43 -14.19 10.49
C GLN A 53 -18.76 -13.59 10.96
N SER A 54 -19.79 -14.41 11.12
CA SER A 54 -21.10 -13.96 11.57
C SER A 54 -21.06 -13.48 13.03
N VAL A 55 -20.25 -14.14 13.89
CA VAL A 55 -20.00 -13.69 15.26
C VAL A 55 -19.38 -12.28 15.29
N LEU A 56 -18.46 -11.96 14.38
CA LEU A 56 -17.80 -10.66 14.33
C LEU A 56 -18.67 -9.53 13.75
N THR A 57 -19.68 -9.87 12.95
CA THR A 57 -20.60 -8.88 12.35
C THR A 57 -21.84 -8.64 13.22
N PHE A 58 -22.19 -9.59 14.10
CA PHE A 58 -23.28 -9.48 15.07
C PHE A 58 -23.27 -8.18 15.92
N PRO A 59 -22.12 -7.71 16.45
CA PRO A 59 -22.04 -6.48 17.26
C PRO A 59 -22.37 -5.19 16.51
N CYS A 60 -22.43 -5.24 15.17
CA CYS A 60 -22.72 -4.09 14.32
C CYS A 60 -24.22 -3.81 14.18
N VAL A 61 -25.09 -4.75 14.60
CA VAL A 61 -26.54 -4.64 14.39
C VAL A 61 -27.23 -3.86 15.52
N CYS A 62 -26.96 -4.19 16.78
CA CYS A 62 -27.55 -3.49 17.92
C CYS A 62 -26.68 -3.57 19.19
N LYS A 63 -26.98 -2.73 20.19
CA LYS A 63 -26.25 -2.69 21.47
C LYS A 63 -26.36 -4.02 22.24
N LYS A 64 -27.54 -4.65 22.26
CA LYS A 64 -27.77 -5.95 22.94
C LYS A 64 -26.83 -7.03 22.39
N TRP A 65 -26.74 -7.14 21.07
CA TRP A 65 -25.89 -8.14 20.42
C TRP A 65 -24.39 -7.88 20.60
N ARG A 66 -23.99 -6.61 20.68
CA ARG A 66 -22.61 -6.25 21.06
C ARG A 66 -22.25 -6.78 22.45
N CYS A 67 -23.12 -6.54 23.44
CA CYS A 67 -22.91 -7.05 24.80
C CYS A 67 -22.87 -8.59 24.86
N LEU A 68 -23.72 -9.26 24.06
CA LEU A 68 -23.75 -10.73 24.00
C LEU A 68 -22.48 -11.33 23.39
N VAL A 69 -21.94 -10.70 22.35
CA VAL A 69 -20.70 -11.17 21.71
C VAL A 69 -19.48 -10.91 22.57
N ASP A 70 -19.43 -9.87 23.39
CA ASP A 70 -18.26 -9.60 24.25
C ASP A 70 -18.14 -10.58 25.45
N ASN A 71 -18.98 -11.62 25.51
CA ASN A 71 -18.91 -12.67 26.52
C ASN A 71 -17.68 -13.60 26.34
N GLU A 72 -16.91 -13.80 27.40
CA GLU A 72 -15.70 -14.63 27.42
C GLU A 72 -15.96 -16.12 27.06
N THR A 73 -17.07 -16.71 27.50
CA THR A 73 -17.35 -18.15 27.29
C THR A 73 -17.67 -18.45 25.83
N LEU A 74 -18.31 -17.50 25.14
CA LEU A 74 -18.58 -17.59 23.71
C LEU A 74 -17.27 -17.62 22.92
N TRP A 75 -16.35 -16.68 23.18
CA TRP A 75 -15.07 -16.63 22.49
C TRP A 75 -14.18 -17.82 22.79
N GLN A 76 -14.23 -18.37 24.00
CA GLN A 76 -13.54 -19.62 24.32
C GLN A 76 -14.08 -20.79 23.49
N ARG A 77 -15.40 -20.93 23.34
CA ARG A 77 -16.03 -21.98 22.51
C ARG A 77 -15.66 -21.80 21.03
N VAL A 78 -15.70 -20.57 20.53
CA VAL A 78 -15.31 -20.23 19.15
C VAL A 78 -13.82 -20.52 18.91
N PHE A 79 -12.95 -20.19 19.87
CA PHE A 79 -11.52 -20.48 19.80
C PHE A 79 -11.26 -21.97 19.64
N LEU A 80 -11.79 -22.79 20.57
CA LEU A 80 -11.55 -24.23 20.60
C LEU A 80 -12.07 -24.91 19.33
N LYS A 81 -13.25 -24.50 18.85
CA LYS A 81 -13.85 -24.98 17.60
C LYS A 81 -12.97 -24.71 16.38
N HIS A 82 -12.39 -23.51 16.28
CA HIS A 82 -11.66 -23.08 15.08
C HIS A 82 -10.15 -23.33 15.12
N ALA A 83 -9.53 -23.37 16.30
CA ALA A 83 -8.12 -23.65 16.46
C ALA A 83 -7.81 -25.16 16.36
N ALA A 84 -8.86 -26.03 16.32
CA ALA A 84 -8.74 -27.49 16.38
C ALA A 84 -7.88 -27.97 17.56
N ILE A 85 -7.80 -27.17 18.63
CA ILE A 85 -7.06 -27.49 19.85
C ILE A 85 -8.01 -28.25 20.77
N SER A 86 -7.61 -29.44 21.21
CA SER A 86 -8.34 -30.18 22.23
C SER A 86 -8.45 -29.34 23.51
N PRO A 87 -9.64 -29.22 24.14
CA PRO A 87 -9.80 -28.52 25.41
C PRO A 87 -8.84 -29.01 26.51
N PHE A 88 -8.38 -30.27 26.41
CA PHE A 88 -7.52 -30.92 27.40
C PHE A 88 -6.02 -30.64 27.22
N THR A 89 -5.57 -30.19 26.04
CA THR A 89 -4.14 -29.88 25.79
C THR A 89 -3.82 -28.39 25.91
N PHE A 90 -4.84 -27.53 25.96
CA PHE A 90 -4.66 -26.09 26.06
C PHE A 90 -4.52 -25.65 27.53
N ARG A 91 -3.30 -25.48 28.02
CA ARG A 91 -3.07 -24.76 29.27
C ARG A 91 -3.39 -23.29 29.07
N ILE A 92 -4.30 -22.75 29.87
CA ILE A 92 -4.52 -21.31 30.00
C ILE A 92 -3.23 -20.75 30.59
N PRO A 93 -2.44 -19.93 29.88
CA PRO A 93 -1.34 -19.20 30.51
C PRO A 93 -1.97 -18.26 31.53
N ASP A 94 -1.40 -18.22 32.73
CA ASP A 94 -1.87 -17.36 33.82
C ASP A 94 -2.12 -15.94 33.31
N SER A 95 -3.26 -15.40 33.70
CA SER A 95 -3.74 -14.10 33.28
C SER A 95 -2.73 -13.06 33.75
N THR A 96 -1.87 -12.58 32.86
CA THR A 96 -1.08 -11.39 33.14
C THR A 96 -2.06 -10.23 33.25
N ALA A 97 -2.32 -9.83 34.48
CA ALA A 97 -3.09 -8.65 34.83
C ALA A 97 -2.46 -7.43 34.12
N GLY A 98 -3.09 -6.95 33.05
CA GLY A 98 -2.57 -5.79 32.35
C GLY A 98 -3.06 -5.51 30.92
N GLU A 99 -3.95 -6.29 30.30
CA GLU A 99 -4.41 -5.98 28.93
C GLU A 99 -5.78 -5.28 28.87
N ALA A 100 -5.72 -4.00 28.48
CA ALA A 100 -6.71 -3.12 27.84
C ALA A 100 -8.19 -3.19 28.30
N LYS A 101 -8.62 -2.12 28.99
CA LYS A 101 -10.03 -1.72 29.18
C LYS A 101 -10.74 -1.60 27.81
N GLY A 102 -11.36 -2.68 27.30
CA GLY A 102 -12.27 -2.57 26.15
C GLY A 102 -12.55 -3.83 25.33
N MET A 103 -11.74 -4.90 25.43
CA MET A 103 -11.97 -6.15 24.67
C MET A 103 -11.87 -7.36 25.59
N SER A 104 -12.78 -8.34 25.44
CA SER A 104 -12.70 -9.60 26.18
C SER A 104 -11.39 -10.33 25.88
N PHE A 105 -10.78 -10.89 26.91
CA PHE A 105 -9.48 -11.56 26.87
C PHE A 105 -9.47 -12.66 25.80
N TRP A 106 -10.50 -13.50 25.76
CA TRP A 106 -10.59 -14.57 24.78
C TRP A 106 -10.76 -14.07 23.35
N LYS A 107 -11.52 -12.98 23.12
CA LYS A 107 -11.66 -12.37 21.79
C LYS A 107 -10.33 -11.86 21.26
N SER A 108 -9.58 -11.14 22.09
CA SER A 108 -8.23 -10.67 21.76
C SER A 108 -7.31 -11.85 21.42
N LYS A 109 -7.31 -12.88 22.28
CA LYS A 109 -6.49 -14.08 22.09
C LYS A 109 -6.84 -14.87 20.82
N CYS A 110 -8.13 -15.01 20.50
CA CYS A 110 -8.59 -15.62 19.26
C CYS A 110 -8.03 -14.89 18.04
N LEU A 111 -8.22 -13.57 17.98
CA LEU A 111 -7.79 -12.77 16.84
C LEU A 111 -6.26 -12.79 16.71
N LYS A 112 -5.52 -12.64 17.81
CA LYS A 112 -4.05 -12.77 17.84
C LYS A 112 -3.60 -14.12 17.28
N TYR A 113 -4.28 -15.22 17.63
CA TYR A 113 -3.97 -16.56 17.10
C TYR A 113 -4.17 -16.65 15.58
N PHE A 114 -5.33 -16.23 15.04
CA PHE A 114 -5.58 -16.29 13.60
C PHE A 114 -4.61 -15.41 12.80
N ILE A 115 -4.35 -14.19 13.29
CA ILE A 115 -3.34 -13.29 12.73
C ILE A 115 -1.97 -13.96 12.72
N GLY A 116 -1.58 -14.58 13.83
CA GLY A 116 -0.31 -15.29 13.96
C GLY A 116 -0.17 -16.45 12.98
N GLN A 117 -1.19 -17.31 12.85
CA GLN A 117 -1.17 -18.43 11.89
C GLN A 117 -1.08 -17.96 10.44
N ARG A 118 -1.90 -16.95 10.07
CA ARG A 118 -1.83 -16.30 8.77
C ARG A 118 -0.44 -15.74 8.49
N ASN A 119 0.10 -14.97 9.43
CA ASN A 119 1.40 -14.32 9.28
C ASN A 119 2.52 -15.34 9.10
N LYS A 120 2.54 -16.38 9.94
CA LYS A 120 3.49 -17.50 9.82
C LYS A 120 3.40 -18.18 8.45
N TYR A 121 2.19 -18.46 7.98
CA TYR A 121 1.97 -19.10 6.68
C TYR A 121 2.50 -18.23 5.54
N TYR A 122 2.07 -16.98 5.42
CA TYR A 122 2.49 -16.15 4.29
C TYR A 122 3.96 -15.73 4.36
N LYS A 123 4.51 -15.53 5.57
CA LYS A 123 5.95 -15.28 5.73
C LYS A 123 6.79 -16.44 5.18
N SER A 124 6.35 -17.69 5.38
CA SER A 124 7.01 -18.87 4.80
C SER A 124 6.92 -18.95 3.27
N LYS A 125 6.00 -18.21 2.65
CA LYS A 125 5.82 -18.13 1.19
C LYS A 125 6.58 -16.99 0.54
N VAL A 126 7.13 -16.05 1.31
CA VAL A 126 7.98 -14.97 0.79
C VAL A 126 9.29 -15.59 0.31
N LYS A 127 9.53 -15.53 -1.00
CA LYS A 127 10.81 -15.94 -1.62
C LYS A 127 11.49 -14.70 -2.18
N LYS A 128 12.82 -14.60 -2.02
CA LYS A 128 13.60 -13.53 -2.65
C LYS A 128 13.75 -13.81 -4.15
N ASN A 129 13.69 -12.76 -4.95
CA ASN A 129 14.04 -12.76 -6.36
C ASN A 129 15.56 -12.59 -6.49
N ILE A 130 16.22 -13.51 -7.18
CA ILE A 130 17.69 -13.52 -7.33
C ILE A 130 18.16 -12.30 -8.15
N TYR A 131 17.32 -11.81 -9.07
CA TYR A 131 17.65 -10.69 -9.92
C TYR A 131 17.53 -9.36 -9.16
N THR A 132 16.38 -9.07 -8.57
CA THR A 132 16.11 -7.78 -7.92
C THR A 132 16.49 -7.72 -6.44
N GLY A 133 16.72 -8.87 -5.80
CA GLY A 133 16.85 -9.00 -4.33
C GLY A 133 15.53 -8.88 -3.56
N THR A 134 14.46 -8.40 -4.19
CA THR A 134 13.15 -8.15 -3.57
C THR A 134 12.25 -9.39 -3.54
N THR A 135 10.97 -9.25 -3.19
CA THR A 135 10.05 -10.38 -3.10
C THR A 135 9.62 -10.88 -4.49
N ASN A 136 9.82 -12.17 -4.76
CA ASN A 136 9.40 -12.83 -5.99
C ASN A 136 7.87 -13.05 -6.03
N ASN A 137 7.28 -13.04 -7.23
CA ASN A 137 5.85 -13.26 -7.47
C ASN A 137 4.93 -12.37 -6.63
N MET A 138 5.32 -11.10 -6.41
CA MET A 138 4.58 -10.17 -5.55
C MET A 138 3.09 -10.08 -5.91
N GLU A 139 2.75 -10.02 -7.19
CA GLU A 139 1.36 -9.89 -7.63
C GLU A 139 0.48 -11.07 -7.17
N GLN A 140 0.97 -12.29 -7.36
CA GLN A 140 0.28 -13.50 -6.92
C GLN A 140 0.19 -13.56 -5.39
N LEU A 141 1.25 -13.14 -4.69
CA LEU A 141 1.28 -13.14 -3.23
C LEU A 141 0.26 -12.15 -2.65
N LEU A 142 0.21 -10.92 -3.15
CA LEU A 142 -0.79 -9.92 -2.75
C LEU A 142 -2.22 -10.39 -3.03
N LYS A 143 -2.43 -11.07 -4.17
CA LYS A 143 -3.73 -11.66 -4.54
C LYS A 143 -4.13 -12.80 -3.60
N ASN A 144 -3.19 -13.69 -3.26
CA ASN A 144 -3.42 -14.82 -2.37
C ASN A 144 -3.69 -14.37 -0.94
N ILE A 145 -2.98 -13.34 -0.46
CA ILE A 145 -3.26 -12.71 0.84
C ILE A 145 -4.63 -12.00 0.80
N GLY A 146 -5.05 -11.47 -0.34
CA GLY A 146 -6.31 -10.73 -0.46
C GLY A 146 -6.19 -9.27 0.00
N VAL A 147 -5.01 -8.68 -0.18
CA VAL A 147 -4.70 -7.31 0.23
C VAL A 147 -5.54 -6.31 -0.57
N LYS A 148 -6.14 -5.35 0.11
CA LYS A 148 -6.70 -4.14 -0.50
C LYS A 148 -5.89 -2.93 -0.05
N PHE A 149 -5.73 -1.93 -0.90
CA PHE A 149 -5.09 -0.68 -0.52
C PHE A 149 -6.12 0.42 -0.33
N GLN A 150 -5.87 1.30 0.65
CA GLN A 150 -6.75 2.41 0.98
C GLN A 150 -5.89 3.66 1.24
N LEU A 151 -6.36 4.80 0.72
CA LEU A 151 -5.81 6.10 1.03
C LEU A 151 -6.61 6.73 2.16
N GLY A 152 -5.94 7.18 3.21
CA GLY A 152 -6.51 8.00 4.27
C GLY A 152 -5.99 9.43 4.15
N ILE A 153 -6.89 10.40 4.11
CA ILE A 153 -6.55 11.82 4.08
C ILE A 153 -7.10 12.44 5.35
N GLU A 154 -6.26 13.19 6.05
CA GLU A 154 -6.63 14.00 7.21
C GLU A 154 -6.57 15.47 6.78
N ASP A 155 -7.67 16.19 6.97
CA ASP A 155 -7.71 17.61 6.69
C ASP A 155 -7.27 18.45 7.90
N ILE A 156 -7.15 19.77 7.72
CA ILE A 156 -6.78 20.70 8.79
C ILE A 156 -7.85 20.74 9.90
N ALA A 157 -9.12 20.48 9.57
CA ALA A 157 -10.22 20.41 10.52
C ALA A 157 -10.29 19.08 11.30
N GLY A 158 -9.41 18.12 11.01
CA GLY A 158 -9.36 16.78 11.62
C GLY A 158 -10.36 15.77 11.05
N ARG A 159 -11.10 16.10 9.98
CA ARG A 159 -11.95 15.15 9.24
C ARG A 159 -11.07 14.13 8.50
N LYS A 160 -11.49 12.87 8.53
CA LYS A 160 -10.79 11.75 7.90
C LYS A 160 -11.55 11.27 6.67
N HIS A 161 -10.91 11.32 5.51
CA HIS A 161 -11.45 10.85 4.24
C HIS A 161 -10.73 9.55 3.86
N CYS A 162 -11.49 8.53 3.44
CA CYS A 162 -10.94 7.22 3.10
C CYS A 162 -11.33 6.82 1.68
N LEU A 163 -10.35 6.68 0.80
CA LEU A 163 -10.57 6.34 -0.61
C LEU A 163 -10.12 4.91 -0.92
N LYS A 164 -10.96 4.22 -1.70
CA LYS A 164 -10.64 2.88 -2.22
C LYS A 164 -9.73 3.01 -3.44
N LEU A 165 -8.83 2.06 -3.60
CA LEU A 165 -7.90 2.01 -4.73
C LEU A 165 -8.64 1.94 -6.07
N SER A 166 -8.21 2.75 -7.03
CA SER A 166 -8.79 2.81 -8.37
C SER A 166 -7.96 2.03 -9.38
N TYR A 167 -6.63 2.16 -9.30
CA TYR A 167 -5.70 1.48 -10.19
C TYR A 167 -4.51 0.92 -9.44
N LYS A 168 -4.04 -0.24 -9.90
CA LYS A 168 -2.89 -0.96 -9.36
C LYS A 168 -2.10 -1.58 -10.50
N LYS A 169 -0.79 -1.39 -10.49
CA LYS A 169 0.16 -2.13 -11.33
C LYS A 169 1.29 -2.66 -10.47
N VAL A 170 1.63 -3.94 -10.63
CA VAL A 170 2.75 -4.57 -9.94
C VAL A 170 3.88 -4.72 -10.93
N PHE A 171 5.04 -4.17 -10.60
CA PHE A 171 6.30 -4.29 -11.33
C PHE A 171 7.20 -5.32 -10.64
N LYS A 172 8.46 -5.45 -11.08
CA LYS A 172 9.39 -6.40 -10.45
C LYS A 172 9.81 -5.94 -9.06
N SER A 173 10.13 -4.65 -8.90
CA SER A 173 10.64 -4.08 -7.64
C SER A 173 9.66 -3.18 -6.91
N SER A 174 8.57 -2.74 -7.55
CA SER A 174 7.58 -1.85 -6.94
C SER A 174 6.13 -2.18 -7.31
N THR A 175 5.19 -1.63 -6.54
CA THR A 175 3.75 -1.62 -6.82
C THR A 175 3.30 -0.17 -6.95
N LEU A 176 2.81 0.20 -8.13
CA LEU A 176 2.18 1.49 -8.38
C LEU A 176 0.70 1.45 -7.98
N LEU A 177 0.30 2.44 -7.19
CA LEU A 177 -1.06 2.62 -6.71
C LEU A 177 -1.57 3.99 -7.13
N GLN A 178 -2.82 4.06 -7.58
CA GLN A 178 -3.48 5.32 -7.87
C GLN A 178 -4.92 5.32 -7.33
N TRP A 179 -5.27 6.43 -6.70
CA TRP A 179 -6.61 6.73 -6.20
C TRP A 179 -7.16 7.92 -6.97
N ASN A 180 -8.35 7.75 -7.54
CA ASN A 180 -9.11 8.81 -8.17
C ASN A 180 -10.54 8.80 -7.58
N SER A 181 -11.17 9.97 -7.50
CA SER A 181 -12.56 10.12 -7.07
C SER A 181 -13.04 11.52 -7.41
N LEU A 182 -14.28 11.63 -7.87
CA LEU A 182 -14.86 12.92 -8.23
C LEU A 182 -15.22 13.78 -7.01
N ASN A 183 -15.70 13.17 -5.92
CA ASN A 183 -16.33 13.92 -4.81
C ASN A 183 -15.78 13.57 -3.42
N LEU A 184 -14.79 12.68 -3.31
CA LEU A 184 -14.27 12.23 -2.01
C LEU A 184 -12.97 12.92 -1.58
N PHE A 185 -12.30 13.61 -2.51
CA PHE A 185 -11.12 14.39 -2.17
C PHE A 185 -11.52 15.72 -1.53
N PRO A 186 -10.94 16.09 -0.38
CA PRO A 186 -10.98 17.47 0.06
C PRO A 186 -10.12 18.36 -0.87
N ASP A 187 -10.30 19.67 -0.78
CA ASP A 187 -9.45 20.65 -1.47
C ASP A 187 -7.97 20.44 -1.07
N TRP A 188 -7.06 20.49 -2.04
CA TRP A 188 -5.61 20.36 -1.80
C TRP A 188 -5.09 21.24 -0.67
N ARG A 189 -5.61 22.47 -0.53
CA ARG A 189 -5.20 23.44 0.50
C ARG A 189 -5.63 23.03 1.91
N GLU A 190 -6.66 22.18 2.02
CA GLU A 190 -7.18 21.68 3.29
C GLU A 190 -6.48 20.40 3.75
N ILE A 191 -5.68 19.76 2.89
CA ILE A 191 -5.02 18.50 3.21
C ILE A 191 -3.85 18.74 4.16
N LYS A 192 -3.93 18.16 5.36
CA LYS A 192 -2.87 18.20 6.36
C LYS A 192 -1.94 16.99 6.24
N ALA A 193 -2.51 15.80 6.11
CA ALA A 193 -1.72 14.57 6.06
C ALA A 193 -2.36 13.50 5.18
N VAL A 194 -1.51 12.66 4.60
CA VAL A 194 -1.89 11.52 3.77
C VAL A 194 -1.27 10.24 4.34
N LYS A 195 -2.08 9.20 4.48
CA LYS A 195 -1.70 7.89 4.99
C LYS A 195 -2.08 6.83 3.97
N VAL A 196 -1.18 5.89 3.68
CA VAL A 196 -1.47 4.74 2.83
C VAL A 196 -1.57 3.50 3.70
N PHE A 197 -2.66 2.76 3.53
CA PHE A 197 -2.94 1.56 4.30
C PHE A 197 -3.02 0.33 3.40
N GLY A 198 -2.49 -0.78 3.91
CA GLY A 198 -2.83 -2.11 3.44
C GLY A 198 -3.88 -2.72 4.35
N LEU A 199 -4.94 -3.26 3.75
CA LEU A 199 -6.05 -3.91 4.42
C LEU A 199 -5.94 -5.41 4.16
N VAL A 200 -5.65 -6.17 5.21
CA VAL A 200 -5.42 -7.62 5.15
C VAL A 200 -6.54 -8.35 5.88
N PRO A 201 -7.24 -9.31 5.25
CA PRO A 201 -8.19 -10.19 5.92
C PRO A 201 -7.56 -10.84 7.16
N VAL A 202 -8.31 -10.94 8.25
CA VAL A 202 -7.85 -11.67 9.46
C VAL A 202 -8.14 -13.16 9.33
N LEU A 203 -9.33 -13.48 8.84
CA LEU A 203 -9.84 -14.84 8.69
C LEU A 203 -9.62 -15.41 7.29
N TYR A 204 -9.20 -16.67 7.25
CA TYR A 204 -8.98 -17.47 6.06
C TYR A 204 -9.75 -18.79 6.17
N GLN A 205 -10.21 -19.29 5.03
CA GLN A 205 -10.85 -20.60 4.91
C GLN A 205 -9.79 -21.72 4.92
N ALA A 206 -10.24 -22.97 4.91
CA ALA A 206 -9.40 -24.10 4.52
C ALA A 206 -8.68 -23.77 3.20
N TYR A 207 -7.41 -24.17 3.08
CA TYR A 207 -6.50 -23.82 1.97
C TYR A 207 -5.96 -22.38 1.93
N ASN A 208 -6.03 -21.62 3.03
CA ASN A 208 -5.45 -20.27 3.13
C ASN A 208 -5.97 -19.30 2.06
N LYS A 209 -7.28 -19.34 1.80
CA LYS A 209 -7.95 -18.33 0.97
C LYS A 209 -8.66 -17.30 1.85
N PRO A 210 -8.58 -16.00 1.51
CA PRO A 210 -9.20 -14.96 2.32
C PRO A 210 -10.72 -15.11 2.29
N LEU A 211 -11.34 -15.03 3.46
CA LEU A 211 -12.79 -15.07 3.57
C LEU A 211 -13.38 -13.75 3.05
N LYS A 212 -14.37 -13.82 2.13
CA LYS A 212 -15.02 -12.62 1.54
C LYS A 212 -15.55 -11.64 2.62
N SER A 213 -16.00 -12.23 3.72
CA SER A 213 -16.49 -11.68 4.99
C SER A 213 -15.55 -10.92 5.91
N SER A 214 -14.25 -11.16 5.73
CA SER A 214 -13.31 -11.10 6.84
C SER A 214 -13.14 -9.69 7.38
N PRO A 215 -13.08 -9.49 8.71
CA PRO A 215 -12.60 -8.22 9.23
C PRO A 215 -11.19 -7.96 8.68
N LEU A 216 -10.88 -6.70 8.45
CA LEU A 216 -9.63 -6.29 7.83
C LEU A 216 -8.72 -5.72 8.92
N GLN A 217 -7.54 -6.30 9.07
CA GLN A 217 -6.44 -5.63 9.73
C GLN A 217 -5.96 -4.50 8.84
N LYS A 218 -5.88 -3.31 9.42
CA LYS A 218 -5.38 -2.11 8.76
C LYS A 218 -3.93 -1.90 9.18
N SER A 219 -3.04 -1.96 8.20
CA SER A 219 -1.59 -1.83 8.38
C SER A 219 -1.13 -0.55 7.70
N LEU A 220 -0.54 0.38 8.46
CA LEU A 220 0.01 1.62 7.98
C LEU A 220 1.30 1.34 7.18
N LEU A 221 1.30 1.72 5.91
CA LEU A 221 2.45 1.56 5.02
C LEU A 221 3.30 2.83 4.96
N THR A 222 2.65 3.99 5.04
CA THR A 222 3.31 5.30 5.08
C THR A 222 2.35 6.36 5.62
N SER A 223 2.90 7.38 6.27
CA SER A 223 2.20 8.55 6.79
C SER A 223 3.03 9.79 6.49
N ILE A 224 2.47 10.72 5.74
CA ILE A 224 3.13 11.95 5.31
C ILE A 224 2.29 13.13 5.80
N VAL A 225 2.94 14.08 6.47
CA VAL A 225 2.39 15.41 6.68
C VAL A 225 2.74 16.24 5.45
N ILE A 226 1.75 16.88 4.82
CA ILE A 226 1.97 17.63 3.59
C ILE A 226 2.81 18.88 3.91
N PRO A 227 4.00 19.03 3.29
CA PRO A 227 4.79 20.25 3.43
C PRO A 227 4.05 21.46 2.86
N LYS A 228 4.23 22.63 3.50
CA LYS A 228 3.72 23.90 2.96
C LYS A 228 4.60 24.36 1.80
N GLY A 229 3.99 25.00 0.81
CA GLY A 229 4.72 25.63 -0.30
C GLY A 229 5.20 24.69 -1.41
N LEU A 230 4.65 23.47 -1.48
CA LEU A 230 4.92 22.58 -2.61
C LEU A 230 4.45 23.23 -3.92
N GLN A 231 5.34 23.21 -4.92
CA GLN A 231 5.08 23.75 -6.25
C GLN A 231 4.76 22.64 -7.26
N THR A 232 4.06 23.01 -8.32
CA THR A 232 3.85 22.13 -9.47
C THR A 232 5.19 21.80 -10.12
N CYS A 233 5.49 20.51 -10.26
CA CYS A 233 6.74 20.03 -10.83
C CYS A 233 6.61 19.75 -12.34
N CYS A 234 5.42 19.38 -12.80
CA CYS A 234 5.13 19.09 -14.20
C CYS A 234 3.64 19.35 -14.46
N SER A 235 3.25 19.65 -15.70
CA SER A 235 1.84 19.84 -16.07
C SER A 235 1.60 19.41 -17.51
N ASP A 236 0.38 18.99 -17.81
CA ASP A 236 -0.11 18.87 -19.19
C ASP A 236 -1.23 19.89 -19.47
N GLU A 237 -2.04 19.64 -20.48
CA GLU A 237 -3.18 20.47 -20.84
C GLU A 237 -4.25 20.54 -19.73
N LYS A 238 -4.41 19.47 -18.94
CA LYS A 238 -5.55 19.28 -18.02
C LYS A 238 -5.15 19.22 -16.55
N LEU A 239 -3.92 18.82 -16.24
CA LEU A 239 -3.44 18.55 -14.89
C LEU A 239 -2.13 19.25 -14.58
N SER A 240 -1.92 19.49 -13.28
CA SER A 240 -0.68 19.94 -12.67
C SER A 240 -0.25 18.91 -11.62
N LEU A 241 0.95 18.35 -11.76
CA LEU A 241 1.50 17.34 -10.87
C LEU A 241 2.37 18.00 -9.80
N ILE A 242 2.09 17.68 -8.54
CA ILE A 242 2.87 18.09 -7.38
C ILE A 242 3.53 16.83 -6.79
N ARG A 243 4.87 16.84 -6.71
CA ARG A 243 5.62 15.80 -6.00
C ARG A 243 5.62 16.14 -4.50
N VAL A 244 5.04 15.26 -3.68
CA VAL A 244 4.99 15.44 -2.22
C VAL A 244 6.20 14.80 -1.56
N THR A 245 6.53 13.59 -1.96
CA THR A 245 7.76 12.86 -1.59
C THR A 245 8.30 12.15 -2.82
N SER A 246 9.44 11.45 -2.72
CA SER A 246 9.93 10.62 -3.83
C SER A 246 8.84 9.64 -4.29
N PHE A 247 8.14 9.00 -3.36
CA PHE A 247 7.19 7.92 -3.65
C PHE A 247 5.72 8.35 -3.76
N LEU A 248 5.35 9.59 -3.43
CA LEU A 248 3.97 10.09 -3.46
C LEU A 248 3.86 11.38 -4.28
N CYS A 249 2.92 11.42 -5.22
CA CYS A 249 2.53 12.64 -5.92
C CYS A 249 1.02 12.84 -5.89
N VAL A 250 0.62 14.09 -6.13
CA VAL A 250 -0.77 14.52 -6.22
C VAL A 250 -0.94 15.31 -7.51
N ALA A 251 -1.94 14.97 -8.29
CA ALA A 251 -2.29 15.70 -9.50
C ALA A 251 -3.54 16.54 -9.24
N LEU A 252 -3.48 17.82 -9.61
CA LEU A 252 -4.58 18.78 -9.51
C LEU A 252 -5.13 19.10 -10.89
N TRP A 253 -6.42 19.39 -11.00
CA TRP A 253 -6.98 19.95 -12.22
C TRP A 253 -6.39 21.32 -12.51
N LYS A 254 -6.00 21.57 -13.75
CA LYS A 254 -5.35 22.82 -14.16
C LYS A 254 -6.29 24.00 -13.91
N GLY A 255 -5.79 25.01 -13.19
CA GLY A 255 -6.59 26.17 -12.80
C GLY A 255 -7.52 25.94 -11.60
N SER A 256 -7.49 24.76 -10.97
CA SER A 256 -8.25 24.44 -9.76
C SER A 256 -7.32 23.92 -8.65
N THR A 257 -7.86 23.87 -7.43
CA THR A 257 -7.29 23.20 -6.26
C THR A 257 -7.83 21.79 -6.05
N ASP A 258 -8.75 21.37 -6.92
CA ASP A 258 -9.36 20.05 -6.90
C ASP A 258 -8.35 18.96 -7.25
N VAL A 259 -8.27 17.94 -6.40
CA VAL A 259 -7.42 16.78 -6.62
C VAL A 259 -8.04 15.86 -7.67
N ALA A 260 -7.32 15.64 -8.76
CA ALA A 260 -7.69 14.68 -9.81
C ALA A 260 -7.36 13.24 -9.40
N PHE A 261 -6.12 13.02 -8.95
CA PHE A 261 -5.69 11.74 -8.42
C PHE A 261 -4.51 11.89 -7.46
N VAL A 262 -4.33 10.87 -6.63
CA VAL A 262 -3.13 10.66 -5.81
C VAL A 262 -2.47 9.37 -6.28
N MET A 263 -1.15 9.38 -6.46
CA MET A 263 -0.39 8.22 -6.92
C MET A 263 0.77 7.96 -5.96
N ALA A 264 0.96 6.69 -5.62
CA ALA A 264 2.04 6.25 -4.75
C ALA A 264 2.77 5.04 -5.36
N SER A 265 4.09 5.00 -5.26
CA SER A 265 4.89 3.82 -5.59
C SER A 265 5.41 3.14 -4.33
N LEU A 266 5.10 1.86 -4.15
CA LEU A 266 5.53 1.08 -2.98
C LEU A 266 6.62 0.09 -3.38
N HIS A 267 7.83 0.30 -2.89
CA HIS A 267 8.93 -0.65 -3.09
C HIS A 267 8.62 -2.01 -2.41
N HIS A 268 9.01 -3.11 -3.05
CA HIS A 268 8.71 -4.48 -2.60
C HIS A 268 9.55 -4.94 -1.40
N HIS A 269 10.60 -4.20 -1.05
CA HIS A 269 11.41 -4.45 0.14
C HIS A 269 10.55 -4.35 1.40
N ASN A 270 10.44 -5.47 2.14
CA ASN A 270 9.66 -5.63 3.37
C ASN A 270 8.16 -5.29 3.24
N LEU A 271 7.61 -5.15 2.03
CA LEU A 271 6.20 -4.78 1.84
C LEU A 271 5.25 -5.82 2.47
N ILE A 272 5.55 -7.11 2.31
CA ILE A 272 4.75 -8.18 2.92
C ILE A 272 4.82 -8.12 4.44
N ASP A 273 5.98 -7.85 5.02
CA ASP A 273 6.12 -7.71 6.46
C ASP A 273 5.35 -6.49 6.98
N LYS A 274 5.42 -5.37 6.27
CA LYS A 274 4.63 -4.17 6.55
C LYS A 274 3.13 -4.46 6.54
N LEU A 275 2.67 -5.28 5.61
CA LEU A 275 1.27 -5.68 5.50
C LEU A 275 0.83 -6.62 6.63
N LEU A 276 1.64 -7.62 6.97
CA LEU A 276 1.28 -8.67 7.92
C LEU A 276 1.42 -8.23 9.38
N TYR A 277 2.46 -7.45 9.70
CA TYR A 277 2.84 -7.08 11.07
C TYR A 277 2.60 -5.59 11.39
N GLY A 278 2.18 -4.78 10.42
CA GLY A 278 1.82 -3.38 10.66
C GLY A 278 0.53 -3.21 11.46
N SER A 279 0.40 -2.04 12.10
CA SER A 279 -0.83 -1.59 12.77
C SER A 279 -1.36 -0.31 12.11
N GLU A 280 -2.55 0.15 12.51
CA GLU A 280 -3.13 1.37 11.94
C GLU A 280 -2.33 2.63 12.31
N GLU A 281 -1.70 2.64 13.47
CA GLU A 281 -1.02 3.82 14.02
C GLU A 281 0.48 3.80 13.76
N ARG A 282 1.09 2.61 13.64
CA ARG A 282 2.53 2.44 13.53
C ARG A 282 2.90 1.59 12.33
N MET A 283 3.79 2.14 11.51
CA MET A 283 4.43 1.38 10.44
C MET A 283 5.32 0.29 11.05
N TYR A 284 5.24 -0.91 10.49
CA TYR A 284 6.18 -1.96 10.84
C TYR A 284 7.56 -1.65 10.23
N SER A 285 8.59 -1.70 11.06
CA SER A 285 9.99 -1.57 10.65
C SER A 285 10.79 -2.72 11.25
N ILE A 286 11.78 -3.19 10.51
CA ILE A 286 12.78 -4.13 11.00
C ILE A 286 14.02 -3.28 11.31
N GLU A 287 14.49 -3.33 12.55
CA GLU A 287 15.73 -2.68 12.94
C GLU A 287 16.90 -3.50 12.40
N HIS A 288 17.83 -2.81 11.72
CA HIS A 288 19.08 -3.41 11.26
C HIS A 288 20.09 -3.40 12.41
N CYS A 289 20.78 -4.53 12.59
CA CYS A 289 21.91 -4.63 13.51
C CYS A 289 23.19 -4.76 12.68
N PRO A 290 24.13 -3.80 12.77
CA PRO A 290 25.40 -3.89 12.10
C PRO A 290 26.14 -5.18 12.46
N ILE A 291 26.70 -5.83 11.44
CA ILE A 291 27.63 -6.95 11.62
C ILE A 291 29.02 -6.34 11.69
N LEU A 292 29.78 -6.66 12.74
CA LEU A 292 31.14 -6.16 12.91
C LEU A 292 32.13 -7.04 12.14
N ASP A 293 33.11 -6.41 11.51
CA ASP A 293 34.25 -7.07 10.86
C ASP A 293 35.51 -6.27 11.20
N ASP A 294 36.47 -6.92 11.84
CA ASP A 294 37.75 -6.36 12.27
C ASP A 294 38.92 -6.77 11.36
N ILE A 295 38.66 -7.59 10.34
CA ILE A 295 39.67 -8.12 9.42
C ILE A 295 39.76 -7.25 8.17
N ASP A 296 38.63 -6.83 7.62
CA ASP A 296 38.59 -6.06 6.38
C ASP A 296 38.73 -4.54 6.61
N HIS A 297 39.88 -3.98 6.22
CA HIS A 297 40.13 -2.54 6.26
C HIS A 297 39.24 -1.72 5.33
N LYS A 298 38.56 -2.35 4.37
CA LYS A 298 37.58 -1.73 3.47
C LYS A 298 36.18 -2.29 3.69
N TYR A 299 35.87 -2.73 4.91
CA TYR A 299 34.58 -3.33 5.24
C TYR A 299 33.42 -2.42 4.84
N GLY A 300 32.53 -2.95 3.99
CA GLY A 300 31.42 -2.20 3.45
C GLY A 300 31.76 -1.28 2.26
N LEU A 301 32.97 -1.31 1.69
CA LEU A 301 33.33 -0.54 0.49
C LEU A 301 33.50 -1.41 -0.76
N HIS A 302 32.88 -2.59 -0.80
CA HIS A 302 32.96 -3.49 -1.96
C HIS A 302 31.76 -4.45 -2.04
N SER A 303 31.68 -5.17 -3.17
CA SER A 303 30.74 -6.28 -3.41
C SER A 303 29.25 -5.92 -3.35
N TYR A 304 28.90 -4.70 -3.76
CA TYR A 304 27.52 -4.25 -3.86
C TYR A 304 26.82 -4.82 -5.10
N ASP A 305 25.55 -5.18 -4.96
CA ASP A 305 24.67 -5.40 -6.10
C ASP A 305 23.63 -4.27 -6.15
N CYS A 306 23.31 -3.75 -7.33
CA CYS A 306 22.29 -2.73 -7.53
C CYS A 306 21.37 -3.11 -8.66
N HIS A 307 20.06 -3.04 -8.40
CA HIS A 307 19.02 -3.16 -9.41
C HIS A 307 18.36 -1.80 -9.60
N LEU A 308 18.32 -1.35 -10.85
CA LEU A 308 17.64 -0.14 -11.25
C LEU A 308 16.53 -0.50 -12.25
N HIS A 309 15.34 0.03 -12.02
CA HIS A 309 14.21 -0.19 -12.92
C HIS A 309 13.48 1.12 -13.16
N LEU A 310 13.59 1.62 -14.39
CA LEU A 310 12.86 2.78 -14.87
C LEU A 310 11.64 2.32 -15.65
N HIS A 311 10.47 2.83 -15.29
CA HIS A 311 9.21 2.43 -15.89
C HIS A 311 8.20 3.57 -15.97
N SER A 312 7.26 3.46 -16.90
CA SER A 312 6.06 4.29 -16.95
C SER A 312 5.00 3.73 -15.99
N SER A 313 3.77 4.25 -16.06
CA SER A 313 2.65 3.67 -15.30
C SER A 313 2.25 2.27 -15.79
N SER A 314 2.66 1.86 -17.00
CA SER A 314 2.25 0.60 -17.62
C SER A 314 3.39 -0.33 -18.02
N GLU A 315 4.55 0.22 -18.40
CA GLU A 315 5.60 -0.51 -19.12
C GLU A 315 7.00 -0.20 -18.59
N THR A 316 7.90 -1.16 -18.71
CA THR A 316 9.34 -0.96 -18.44
C THR A 316 9.96 -0.15 -19.55
N ILE A 317 10.64 0.93 -19.20
CA ILE A 317 11.41 1.76 -20.13
C ILE A 317 12.84 1.26 -20.21
N TRP A 318 13.43 1.00 -19.04
CA TRP A 318 14.81 0.53 -18.92
C TRP A 318 14.99 -0.23 -17.60
N GLU A 319 15.83 -1.25 -17.60
CA GLU A 319 16.08 -2.07 -16.41
C GLU A 319 17.49 -2.67 -16.51
N GLU A 320 18.26 -2.54 -15.43
CA GLU A 320 19.61 -3.11 -15.35
C GLU A 320 19.92 -3.65 -13.95
N LYS A 321 20.81 -4.63 -13.91
CA LYS A 321 21.38 -5.17 -12.69
C LYS A 321 22.89 -5.10 -12.75
N PHE A 322 23.47 -4.41 -11.79
CA PHE A 322 24.91 -4.34 -11.55
C PHE A 322 25.25 -5.27 -10.39
N THR A 323 26.30 -6.06 -10.54
CA THR A 323 26.74 -7.03 -9.52
C THR A 323 28.19 -6.84 -9.18
N CYS A 324 28.55 -7.14 -7.93
CA CYS A 324 29.94 -7.06 -7.45
C CYS A 324 30.59 -5.70 -7.72
N MET A 325 29.84 -4.62 -7.56
CA MET A 325 30.34 -3.27 -7.75
C MET A 325 31.32 -2.91 -6.64
N GLY A 326 32.46 -2.34 -7.05
CA GLY A 326 33.29 -1.54 -6.16
C GLY A 326 32.67 -0.17 -5.94
N CYS A 327 33.18 0.56 -4.96
CA CYS A 327 32.77 1.92 -4.71
C CYS A 327 33.94 2.78 -4.26
N GLU A 328 33.77 4.09 -4.44
CA GLU A 328 34.73 5.10 -4.03
C GLU A 328 34.01 6.16 -3.21
N ILE A 329 34.67 6.67 -2.18
CA ILE A 329 34.15 7.77 -1.38
C ILE A 329 34.50 9.07 -2.10
N ILE A 330 33.47 9.79 -2.52
CA ILE A 330 33.58 11.11 -3.14
C ILE A 330 32.80 12.08 -2.25
N ASP A 331 33.52 12.97 -1.57
CA ASP A 331 33.00 13.87 -0.55
C ASP A 331 32.21 13.17 0.57
N LYS A 332 30.87 13.23 0.52
CA LYS A 332 29.95 12.65 1.52
C LYS A 332 29.15 11.47 0.96
N LEU A 333 29.48 11.03 -0.25
CA LEU A 333 28.76 10.01 -0.98
C LEU A 333 29.70 8.87 -1.37
N VAL A 334 29.29 7.65 -1.07
CA VAL A 334 29.94 6.43 -1.55
C VAL A 334 29.34 6.14 -2.92
N GLN A 335 30.08 6.46 -3.97
CA GLN A 335 29.65 6.28 -5.34
C GLN A 335 29.94 4.85 -5.80
N LEU A 336 28.91 4.16 -6.28
CA LEU A 336 29.02 2.81 -6.81
C LEU A 336 29.49 2.87 -8.26
N ASN A 337 30.45 2.00 -8.61
CA ASN A 337 31.07 1.99 -9.93
C ASN A 337 30.14 1.33 -10.97
N VAL A 338 29.33 2.15 -11.64
CA VAL A 338 28.44 1.75 -12.75
C VAL A 338 29.22 1.80 -14.06
N THR A 339 29.71 0.65 -14.53
CA THR A 339 30.65 0.60 -15.67
C THR A 339 30.02 0.23 -17.01
N ARG A 340 29.02 -0.66 -17.03
CA ARG A 340 28.41 -1.15 -18.27
C ARG A 340 26.90 -1.27 -18.12
N PHE A 341 26.16 -0.56 -18.97
CA PHE A 341 24.71 -0.65 -19.08
C PHE A 341 24.27 -0.49 -20.54
N SER A 342 23.08 -0.99 -20.88
CA SER A 342 22.46 -0.73 -22.18
C SER A 342 22.02 0.74 -22.27
N PRO A 343 22.55 1.55 -23.21
CA PRO A 343 22.20 2.96 -23.30
C PRO A 343 20.82 3.18 -23.93
N PHE A 344 20.28 2.21 -24.68
CA PHE A 344 19.08 2.41 -25.49
C PHE A 344 17.81 2.40 -24.63
N CYS A 345 16.96 3.41 -24.81
CA CYS A 345 15.60 3.44 -24.27
C CYS A 345 14.58 3.44 -25.41
N ASN A 346 13.54 2.62 -25.28
CA ASN A 346 12.56 2.42 -26.34
C ASN A 346 11.68 3.66 -26.61
N SER A 347 11.60 4.63 -25.69
CA SER A 347 10.71 5.80 -25.82
C SER A 347 11.07 6.94 -24.84
N VAL A 348 10.49 8.13 -25.07
CA VAL A 348 10.46 9.22 -24.10
C VAL A 348 9.78 8.72 -22.82
N PRO A 349 10.43 8.85 -21.64
CA PRO A 349 9.77 8.53 -20.39
C PRO A 349 8.54 9.43 -20.19
N SER A 350 7.37 8.82 -20.17
CA SER A 350 6.11 9.52 -19.97
C SER A 350 5.20 8.77 -19.00
N LEU A 351 4.49 9.54 -18.17
CA LEU A 351 3.59 9.01 -17.16
C LEU A 351 2.15 9.16 -17.64
N SER A 352 1.62 8.10 -18.23
CA SER A 352 0.21 8.01 -18.60
C SER A 352 -0.67 7.98 -17.35
N TRP A 353 -1.73 8.78 -17.34
CA TRP A 353 -2.70 8.83 -16.25
C TRP A 353 -4.13 8.71 -16.79
N LYS A 354 -5.00 8.14 -15.95
CA LYS A 354 -6.42 7.96 -16.26
C LYS A 354 -7.28 8.20 -15.02
N THR A 355 -8.34 8.96 -15.20
CA THR A 355 -9.44 9.19 -14.26
C THR A 355 -10.72 8.59 -14.84
N ASP A 356 -11.82 8.67 -14.10
CA ASP A 356 -13.12 8.20 -14.58
C ASP A 356 -13.61 8.96 -15.83
N LEU A 357 -13.18 10.22 -16.00
CA LEU A 357 -13.66 11.10 -17.07
C LEU A 357 -12.58 11.42 -18.11
N PHE A 358 -11.31 11.48 -17.72
CA PHE A 358 -10.23 11.96 -18.57
C PHE A 358 -9.01 11.04 -18.54
N HIS A 359 -8.19 11.15 -19.57
CA HIS A 359 -6.88 10.53 -19.67
C HIS A 359 -5.90 11.52 -20.30
N GLY A 360 -4.61 11.28 -20.08
CA GLY A 360 -3.51 12.09 -20.59
C GLY A 360 -2.17 11.42 -20.32
N SER A 361 -1.10 12.14 -20.65
CA SER A 361 0.27 11.70 -20.39
C SER A 361 1.14 12.90 -20.04
N LEU A 362 1.97 12.75 -19.01
CA LEU A 362 2.96 13.74 -18.60
C LEU A 362 4.31 13.36 -19.19
N ASN A 363 4.83 14.21 -20.07
CA ASN A 363 6.14 14.01 -20.70
C ASN A 363 7.28 14.24 -19.69
N ARG A 364 8.38 13.51 -19.86
CA ARG A 364 9.56 13.58 -18.99
C ARG A 364 9.24 13.26 -17.53
N VAL A 365 8.28 12.37 -17.30
CA VAL A 365 7.92 11.86 -15.97
C VAL A 365 7.98 10.35 -16.02
N ALA A 366 8.66 9.75 -15.06
CA ALA A 366 8.81 8.31 -14.95
C ALA A 366 8.85 7.87 -13.49
N LEU A 367 8.80 6.56 -13.29
CA LEU A 367 9.04 5.93 -12.00
C LEU A 367 10.40 5.26 -12.04
N LEU A 368 11.22 5.53 -11.04
CA LEU A 368 12.52 4.93 -10.85
C LEU A 368 12.53 4.14 -9.54
N ASP A 369 12.81 2.85 -9.66
CA ASP A 369 13.06 1.95 -8.55
C ASP A 369 14.56 1.68 -8.43
N VAL A 370 15.06 1.74 -7.19
CA VAL A 370 16.42 1.37 -6.83
C VAL A 370 16.40 0.34 -5.70
N THR A 371 17.19 -0.72 -5.84
CA THR A 371 17.51 -1.66 -4.77
C THR A 371 19.02 -1.84 -4.71
N VAL A 372 19.64 -1.45 -3.61
CA VAL A 372 21.06 -1.71 -3.33
C VAL A 372 21.19 -2.78 -2.26
N ILE A 373 21.99 -3.79 -2.57
CA ILE A 373 22.27 -4.96 -1.75
C ILE A 373 23.74 -4.90 -1.37
N ASP A 374 24.03 -5.06 -0.08
CA ASP A 374 25.37 -5.02 0.46
C ASP A 374 26.18 -6.32 0.22
N CYS A 375 27.43 -6.33 0.69
CA CYS A 375 28.32 -7.48 0.66
C CYS A 375 27.74 -8.71 1.41
N ASN A 376 26.89 -8.49 2.42
CA ASN A 376 26.22 -9.52 3.20
C ASN A 376 24.91 -10.04 2.57
N LYS A 377 24.58 -9.58 1.35
CA LYS A 377 23.36 -9.93 0.61
C LYS A 377 22.07 -9.50 1.32
N VAL A 378 22.14 -8.39 2.06
CA VAL A 378 21.02 -7.70 2.69
C VAL A 378 20.71 -6.42 1.90
N ILE A 379 19.42 -6.09 1.74
CA ILE A 379 19.03 -4.83 1.09
C ILE A 379 19.35 -3.68 2.05
N MET A 380 20.39 -2.91 1.72
CA MET A 380 20.86 -1.76 2.48
C MET A 380 20.06 -0.49 2.17
N TRP A 381 19.66 -0.33 0.91
CA TRP A 381 18.89 0.82 0.47
C TRP A 381 17.87 0.39 -0.58
N SER A 382 16.66 0.95 -0.48
CA SER A 382 15.64 0.76 -1.50
C SER A 382 14.69 1.95 -1.57
N ASN A 383 14.40 2.43 -2.77
CA ASN A 383 13.45 3.52 -3.00
C ASN A 383 12.70 3.29 -4.32
N SER A 384 11.45 3.71 -4.36
CA SER A 384 10.59 3.69 -5.53
C SER A 384 9.95 5.05 -5.64
N GLY A 385 10.31 5.82 -6.65
CA GLY A 385 9.87 7.21 -6.71
C GLY A 385 9.61 7.74 -8.10
N ILE A 386 8.84 8.82 -8.16
CA ILE A 386 8.53 9.54 -9.39
C ILE A 386 9.66 10.51 -9.67
N VAL A 387 10.33 10.32 -10.79
CA VAL A 387 11.39 11.19 -11.30
C VAL A 387 10.86 12.07 -12.43
N ILE A 388 11.36 13.30 -12.50
CA ILE A 388 10.94 14.32 -13.47
C ILE A 388 12.23 14.80 -14.13
N GLY A 389 12.22 14.87 -15.46
CA GLY A 389 13.40 15.19 -16.25
C GLY A 389 13.61 16.69 -16.23
N GLU A 390 14.64 17.12 -15.50
CA GLU A 390 15.06 18.52 -15.46
C GLU A 390 15.99 18.78 -16.64
N SER A 391 15.68 19.79 -17.45
CA SER A 391 16.54 20.16 -18.58
C SER A 391 17.89 20.64 -18.06
N SER A 392 18.97 20.05 -18.59
CA SER A 392 20.33 20.49 -18.25
C SER A 392 20.56 21.87 -18.88
N GLN A 393 20.72 22.91 -18.07
CA GLN A 393 21.26 24.18 -18.55
C GLN A 393 22.75 23.96 -18.81
N GLN A 394 23.13 23.58 -20.03
CA GLN A 394 24.53 23.62 -20.41
C GLN A 394 24.96 25.09 -20.52
N THR A 395 26.01 25.45 -19.77
CA THR A 395 26.71 26.74 -19.81
C THR A 395 27.69 26.85 -20.97
N GLU A 396 27.90 25.79 -21.75
CA GLU A 396 28.73 25.79 -22.95
C GLU A 396 27.85 25.52 -24.17
N VAL A 397 27.75 26.53 -25.02
CA VAL A 397 27.02 26.48 -26.29
C VAL A 397 27.89 25.71 -27.28
N ASP A 398 27.69 24.40 -27.36
CA ASP A 398 28.24 23.61 -28.46
C ASP A 398 27.32 23.83 -29.68
N PHE A 399 27.78 24.65 -30.63
CA PHE A 399 26.96 25.18 -31.74
C PHE A 399 26.50 24.11 -32.75
N ASP A 400 27.03 22.88 -32.65
CA ASP A 400 26.83 21.86 -33.68
C ASP A 400 25.77 20.79 -33.35
N ASN A 401 25.20 20.74 -32.13
CA ASN A 401 24.17 19.74 -31.81
C ASN A 401 23.17 20.21 -30.72
N PHE A 402 22.06 20.83 -31.14
CA PHE A 402 20.88 21.04 -30.30
C PHE A 402 20.22 19.70 -29.93
N THR A 403 20.83 18.98 -28.99
CA THR A 403 20.29 17.70 -28.50
C THR A 403 19.68 17.93 -27.13
N GLU A 404 18.39 17.60 -26.99
CA GLU A 404 17.69 17.71 -25.70
C GLU A 404 18.35 16.77 -24.68
N GLU A 405 18.86 17.35 -23.59
CA GLU A 405 19.41 16.63 -22.46
C GLU A 405 18.58 16.90 -21.20
N PHE A 406 18.24 15.83 -20.48
CA PHE A 406 17.57 15.94 -19.19
C PHE A 406 18.17 14.99 -18.15
N LEU A 407 18.07 15.40 -16.89
CA LEU A 407 18.55 14.66 -15.73
C LEU A 407 17.35 14.18 -14.91
N PHE A 408 17.31 12.89 -14.61
CA PHE A 408 16.43 12.35 -13.59
C PHE A 408 17.20 12.13 -12.30
N THR A 409 16.67 12.67 -11.21
CA THR A 409 17.27 12.53 -9.88
C THR A 409 16.26 11.91 -8.92
N LEU A 410 16.68 10.85 -8.24
CA LEU A 410 15.97 10.21 -7.14
C LEU A 410 16.86 10.24 -5.90
N THR A 411 16.48 11.00 -4.90
CA THR A 411 17.27 11.16 -3.67
C THR A 411 16.40 10.96 -2.44
N ASP A 412 16.97 10.33 -1.42
CA ASP A 412 16.40 10.26 -0.07
C ASP A 412 17.49 10.38 0.99
N GLN A 413 17.13 10.09 2.24
CA GLN A 413 18.02 10.14 3.39
C GLN A 413 19.13 9.08 3.40
N PHE A 414 19.10 8.10 2.48
CA PHE A 414 20.04 6.97 2.41
C PHE A 414 20.94 7.03 1.18
N GLY A 415 20.45 7.52 0.05
CA GLY A 415 21.25 7.64 -1.16
C GLY A 415 20.64 8.53 -2.24
N SER A 416 21.32 8.55 -3.39
CA SER A 416 20.92 9.27 -4.59
C SER A 416 21.19 8.44 -5.85
N VAL A 417 20.26 8.53 -6.82
CA VAL A 417 20.44 8.02 -8.18
C VAL A 417 20.25 9.18 -9.14
N GLU A 418 21.20 9.35 -10.05
CA GLU A 418 21.14 10.30 -11.15
C GLU A 418 21.24 9.56 -12.48
N MET A 419 20.33 9.86 -13.41
CA MET A 419 20.33 9.30 -14.76
C MET A 419 20.27 10.42 -15.78
N LYS A 420 21.31 10.52 -16.61
CA LYS A 420 21.38 11.51 -17.69
C LYS A 420 20.86 10.90 -18.99
N TYR A 421 19.88 11.59 -19.58
CA TYR A 421 19.28 11.24 -20.86
C TYR A 421 19.70 12.25 -21.92
N LYS A 422 19.90 11.75 -23.14
CA LYS A 422 20.19 12.55 -24.33
C LYS A 422 19.38 12.03 -25.51
N LEU A 423 18.83 12.94 -26.30
CA LEU A 423 18.24 12.62 -27.60
C LEU A 423 19.38 12.50 -28.64
N THR A 424 19.53 11.33 -29.27
CA THR A 424 20.52 11.09 -30.33
C THR A 424 19.83 10.35 -31.48
N ASP A 425 19.94 10.86 -32.71
CA ASP A 425 19.37 10.26 -33.93
C ASP A 425 17.88 9.85 -33.81
N GLY A 426 17.09 10.69 -33.13
CA GLY A 426 15.65 10.48 -32.93
C GLY A 426 15.29 9.50 -31.80
N ASN A 427 16.27 8.88 -31.13
CA ASN A 427 16.05 7.98 -30.00
C ASN A 427 16.62 8.56 -28.70
N TYR A 428 15.94 8.30 -27.59
CA TYR A 428 16.45 8.68 -26.27
C TYR A 428 17.40 7.61 -25.76
N ILE A 429 18.59 8.05 -25.35
CA ILE A 429 19.60 7.18 -24.76
C ILE A 429 19.99 7.67 -23.37
N ILE A 430 20.33 6.73 -22.49
CA ILE A 430 20.98 7.00 -21.22
C ILE A 430 22.48 7.14 -21.49
N THR A 431 23.05 8.28 -21.11
CA THR A 431 24.48 8.57 -21.31
C THR A 431 25.29 8.41 -20.03
N ALA A 432 24.66 8.56 -18.86
CA ALA A 432 25.31 8.35 -17.57
C ALA A 432 24.31 7.88 -16.52
N VAL A 433 24.77 7.00 -15.64
CA VAL A 433 24.05 6.57 -14.44
C VAL A 433 25.02 6.69 -13.27
N LYS A 434 24.64 7.46 -12.24
CA LYS A 434 25.38 7.56 -10.98
C LYS A 434 24.49 7.03 -9.87
N VAL A 435 25.03 6.13 -9.07
CA VAL A 435 24.36 5.61 -7.87
C VAL A 435 25.28 5.89 -6.70
N GLY A 436 24.76 6.50 -5.64
CA GLY A 436 25.54 6.78 -4.46
C GLY A 436 24.76 6.59 -3.18
N ILE A 437 25.49 6.23 -2.13
CA ILE A 437 24.97 6.02 -0.77
C ILE A 437 25.61 7.05 0.14
N TRP A 438 24.85 7.70 1.02
CA TRP A 438 25.44 8.66 1.94
C TRP A 438 26.42 7.96 2.90
N VAL A 439 27.62 8.51 3.09
CA VAL A 439 28.64 7.96 4.01
C VAL A 439 28.08 7.76 5.41
N LYS A 440 27.23 8.68 5.87
CA LYS A 440 26.52 8.55 7.16
C LYS A 440 25.69 7.27 7.26
N HIS A 441 24.98 6.91 6.20
CA HIS A 441 24.17 5.68 6.18
C HIS A 441 25.07 4.44 6.17
N LEU A 442 26.15 4.47 5.38
CA LEU A 442 27.14 3.40 5.33
C LEU A 442 27.79 3.14 6.70
N ASN A 443 28.28 4.20 7.35
CA ASN A 443 28.88 4.12 8.69
C ASN A 443 27.89 3.55 9.71
N GLY A 444 26.61 3.95 9.66
CA GLY A 444 25.57 3.37 10.52
C GLY A 444 25.25 1.91 10.19
N TRP A 445 25.35 1.49 8.93
CA TRP A 445 25.00 0.14 8.48
C TRP A 445 26.05 -0.91 8.83
N PHE A 446 27.33 -0.53 8.74
CA PHE A 446 28.48 -1.41 9.01
C PHE A 446 29.19 -1.13 10.33
N ALA A 447 28.74 -0.13 11.10
CA ALA A 447 29.41 0.37 12.29
C ALA A 447 30.87 0.81 12.04
N THR A 448 31.11 1.43 10.88
CA THR A 448 32.40 1.99 10.47
C THR A 448 32.46 3.50 10.72
N ASN A 449 33.63 4.11 10.52
CA ASN A 449 33.84 5.55 10.65
C ASN A 449 34.74 6.09 9.52
N TYR A 450 34.26 5.94 8.29
CA TYR A 450 34.88 6.55 7.10
C TYR A 450 34.64 8.06 7.03
#